data_AF-A0A440IAE4-F1
#
_entry.id   AF-A0A440IAE4-F1
#
_cell.length_a   1.000
_cell.length_b   1.000
_cell.length_c   1.000
_cell.angle_alpha   90.00
_cell.angle_beta   90.00
_cell.angle_gamma   90.00
#
_symmetry.space_group_name_H-M   'P 1'
#
loop_
_entity.id
_entity.type
_entity.pdbx_description
1 polymer ?
#
loop_
_entity_poly.entity_id
_entity_poly.type
_entity_poly.pdbx_seq_one_letter_code
_entity_poly.pdbx_strand_id
1 'polypeptide(L)' 'HGLGWQLLRQIVDYAKADGIGRIEGIMLNENTKMLAMCREFGFSVGLHPSEPGLAEATLELR' A
#
# COMPACT_ATOMS: atom_id res chain seq x y z
N HIS A 1 5.45 -0.96 -15.74
CA HIS A 1 5.67 -1.15 -14.29
C HIS A 1 7.13 -1.53 -14.02
N GLY A 2 7.79 -0.92 -13.03
CA GLY A 2 9.21 -1.12 -12.70
C GLY A 2 9.44 -2.03 -11.47
N LEU A 3 10.65 -2.03 -10.91
CA LEU A 3 11.04 -2.93 -9.81
C LEU A 3 10.15 -2.81 -8.57
N GLY A 4 9.86 -1.58 -8.10
CA GLY A 4 9.01 -1.37 -6.92
C GLY A 4 7.61 -1.97 -7.06
N TRP A 5 7.07 -1.98 -8.29
CA TRP A 5 5.79 -2.60 -8.58
C TRP A 5 5.83 -4.13 -8.44
N GLN A 6 6.91 -4.75 -8.94
CA GLN A 6 7.08 -6.20 -8.82
C GLN A 6 7.25 -6.61 -7.36
N LEU A 7 8.00 -5.83 -6.59
CA LEU A 7 8.17 -6.07 -5.15
C LEU A 7 6.85 -5.95 -4.40
N LEU A 8 6.05 -4.90 -4.65
CA LEU A 8 4.75 -4.75 -4.00
C LEU A 8 3.78 -5.87 -4.38
N ARG A 9 3.79 -6.30 -5.65
CA ARG A 9 3.03 -7.46 -6.10
C ARG A 9 3.41 -8.72 -5.34
N GLN A 10 4.71 -8.99 -5.19
CA GLN A 10 5.19 -10.14 -4.43
C GLN A 10 4.73 -10.07 -2.97
N ILE A 11 4.79 -8.91 -2.32
CA ILE A 11 4.29 -8.73 -0.95
C ILE A 11 2.80 -9.12 -0.85
N VAL A 12 1.98 -8.65 -1.79
CA VAL A 12 0.53 -8.98 -1.82
C VAL A 12 0.31 -10.47 -2.08
N ASP A 13 1.05 -11.08 -3.00
CA ASP A 13 0.92 -12.49 -3.33
C ASP A 13 1.32 -13.38 -2.14
N TYR A 14 2.40 -13.04 -1.42
CA TYR A 14 2.81 -13.74 -0.20
C TYR A 14 1.77 -13.59 0.91
N ALA A 15 1.26 -12.38 1.14
CA ALA A 15 0.28 -12.15 2.18
C ALA A 15 -1.00 -12.98 1.97
N LYS A 16 -1.45 -13.10 0.72
CA LYS A 16 -2.58 -13.98 0.37
C LYS A 16 -2.27 -15.46 0.62
N ALA A 17 -1.08 -15.92 0.22
CA ALA A 17 -0.67 -17.31 0.40
C ALA A 17 -0.57 -17.70 1.89
N ASP A 18 -0.13 -16.78 2.74
CA ASP A 18 0.03 -17.00 4.19
C ASP A 18 -1.27 -16.74 4.97
N GLY A 19 -2.37 -16.36 4.31
CA GLY A 19 -3.66 -16.09 4.95
C GLY A 19 -3.69 -14.80 5.78
N ILE A 20 -2.82 -13.84 5.46
CA ILE A 20 -2.85 -12.51 6.08
C ILE A 20 -4.09 -11.76 5.61
N GLY A 21 -4.90 -11.27 6.56
CA GLY A 21 -6.18 -10.61 6.25
C GLY A 21 -6.05 -9.15 5.79
N ARG A 22 -4.94 -8.47 6.07
CA ARG A 22 -4.78 -7.04 5.81
C ARG A 22 -3.31 -6.62 5.68
N ILE A 23 -3.05 -5.73 4.73
CA ILE A 23 -1.75 -5.04 4.59
C ILE A 23 -1.96 -3.54 4.86
N GLU A 24 -1.12 -2.98 5.72
CA GLU A 24 -1.03 -1.55 5.99
C GLU A 24 0.34 -1.01 5.58
N GLY A 25 0.38 0.24 5.13
CA GLY A 25 1.62 0.93 4.80
C GLY A 25 1.50 2.43 5.08
N ILE A 26 2.60 3.04 5.52
CA ILE A 26 2.70 4.47 5.78
C ILE A 26 3.77 5.07 4.87
N MET A 27 3.45 6.21 4.24
CA MET A 27 4.38 6.93 3.37
C MET A 27 4.15 8.43 3.42
N LEU A 28 5.11 9.21 2.94
CA LEU A 28 4.94 10.66 2.76
C LEU A 28 3.79 10.93 1.78
N ASN A 29 2.91 11.87 2.13
CA ASN A 29 1.78 12.27 1.29
C ASN A 29 2.21 12.95 -0.03
N GLU A 30 3.47 13.39 -0.11
CA GLU A 30 4.09 13.94 -1.32
C GLU A 30 4.62 12.85 -2.27
N ASN A 31 4.71 11.59 -1.81
CA ASN A 31 5.19 10.48 -2.64
C ASN A 31 4.10 10.01 -3.61
N THR A 32 3.76 10.89 -4.55
CA THR A 32 2.68 10.70 -5.54
C THR A 32 2.82 9.40 -6.33
N LYS A 33 4.05 8.97 -6.62
CA LYS A 33 4.33 7.70 -7.31
C LYS A 33 3.93 6.49 -6.47
N MET A 34 4.30 6.44 -5.20
CA MET A 34 3.90 5.33 -4.32
C MET A 34 2.39 5.36 -4.05
N LEU A 35 1.81 6.55 -3.86
CA LEU A 35 0.37 6.71 -3.65
C LEU A 35 -0.44 6.21 -4.85
N ALA A 36 -0.03 6.55 -6.08
CA ALA A 36 -0.63 6.04 -7.30
C ALA A 36 -0.47 4.51 -7.39
N MET A 37 0.73 4.01 -7.11
CA MET A 37 1.01 2.57 -7.12
C MET A 37 0.08 1.80 -6.18
N CYS A 38 -0.02 2.21 -4.91
CA CYS A 38 -0.93 1.59 -3.95
C CYS A 38 -2.39 1.62 -4.41
N ARG A 39 -2.88 2.75 -4.97
CA ARG A 39 -4.24 2.85 -5.51
C ARG A 39 -4.48 1.88 -6.66
N GLU A 40 -3.53 1.73 -7.58
CA GLU A 40 -3.64 0.78 -8.70
C GLU A 40 -3.64 -0.69 -8.23
N PHE A 41 -2.99 -1.00 -7.09
CA PHE A 41 -3.07 -2.32 -6.45
C PHE A 41 -4.36 -2.54 -5.62
N GLY A 42 -5.23 -1.53 -5.53
CA GLY A 42 -6.49 -1.60 -4.80
C GLY A 42 -6.40 -1.22 -3.32
N PHE A 43 -5.29 -0.61 -2.87
CA PHE A 43 -5.22 -0.05 -1.54
C PHE A 43 -6.13 1.17 -1.42
N SER A 44 -6.86 1.28 -0.31
CA SER A 44 -7.44 2.52 0.16
C SER A 44 -6.33 3.42 0.71
N VAL A 45 -6.19 4.63 0.17
CA VAL A 45 -5.14 5.56 0.58
C VAL A 45 -5.75 6.83 1.16
N GLY A 46 -5.46 7.13 2.41
CA GLY A 46 -5.93 8.31 3.15
C GLY A 46 -4.79 9.09 3.80
N LEU A 47 -5.07 10.30 4.29
CA LEU A 47 -4.12 11.03 5.14
C LEU A 47 -4.04 10.36 6.52
N HIS A 48 -2.84 10.31 7.09
CA HIS A 48 -2.67 9.78 8.44
C HIS A 48 -3.31 10.75 9.46
N PRO A 49 -4.19 10.29 10.36
CA PRO A 49 -4.99 11.15 11.22
C PRO A 49 -4.15 11.92 12.25
N SER A 50 -3.03 11.34 12.67
CA SER A 50 -2.20 11.88 13.77
C SER A 50 -0.88 12.50 13.28
N GLU A 51 -0.50 12.28 12.03
CA GLU A 51 0.81 12.70 11.49
C GLU A 51 0.63 13.49 10.19
N PRO A 52 0.55 14.82 10.28
CA PRO A 52 0.51 15.69 9.12
C PRO A 52 1.72 15.46 8.22
N GLY A 53 1.49 15.19 6.94
CA GLY A 53 2.55 14.87 5.98
C GLY A 53 2.66 13.38 5.65
N LEU A 54 1.98 12.52 6.41
CA LEU A 54 1.90 11.08 6.09
C LEU A 54 0.56 10.71 5.48
N ALA A 55 0.60 9.66 4.69
CA ALA A 55 -0.53 8.97 4.13
C ALA A 55 -0.47 7.49 4.54
N GLU A 56 -1.63 6.93 4.80
CA GLU A 56 -1.82 5.55 5.17
C GLU A 56 -2.51 4.81 4.02
N ALA A 57 -1.98 3.65 3.64
CA ALA A 57 -2.52 2.76 2.63
C ALA A 57 -2.95 1.45 3.27
N THR A 58 -4.19 1.02 3.03
CA THR A 58 -4.75 -0.23 3.54
C THR A 58 -5.27 -1.10 2.40
N LEU A 59 -4.90 -2.38 2.37
CA LEU A 59 -5.47 -3.39 1.47
C LEU A 59 -6.03 -4.55 2.30
N GLU A 60 -7.34 -4.78 2.17
CA GLU A 60 -8.00 -5.96 2.73
C GLU A 60 -7.79 -7.16 1.80
N LEU A 61 -7.32 -8.27 2.37
CA LEU A 61 -7.07 -9.53 1.69
C LEU A 61 -8.06 -10.55 2.25
N ARG A 62 -9.17 -10.75 1.55
CA ARG A 62 -10.18 -11.75 1.90
C ARG A 62 -9.83 -13.13 1.35
#